data_AF-A0A059LI92-F1
#
_entry.id   AF-A0A059LI92-F1
#
_cell.length_a   1.000
_cell.length_b   1.000
_cell.length_c   1.000
_cell.angle_alpha   90.00
_cell.angle_beta   90.00
_cell.angle_gamma   90.00
#
_symmetry.space_group_name_H-M   'P 1'
#
loop_
_entity.id
_entity.type
_entity.pdbx_description
1 polymer ?
#
loop_
_entity_poly.entity_id
_entity_poly.type
_entity_poly.pdbx_seq_one_letter_code
_entity_poly.pdbx_strand_id
1 'polypeptide(L)'
;MDDSLYDEFGNYIGPELSDSEASEPEDAAGGAGPGPGGEDQAGSDAESIGDEAVDDGGPTGMSLVLHEDKKYYPSAEEVYGRDTETLVQEEDAQPLEVPIVAPVKVSHIEVSTPHIALEETPLYTPAYLRSLHASPELARCVLVAGHLHHGKTSLVDLLVRHTHALP
;
A
#
# COMPACT_ATOMS: atom_id res chain seq x y z
N MET A 1 32.17 -20.22 -3.11
CA MET A 1 30.76 -19.92 -2.82
C MET A 1 30.00 -20.61 -3.93
N ASP A 2 29.16 -21.59 -3.62
CA ASP A 2 28.40 -22.31 -4.65
C ASP A 2 27.21 -21.43 -5.09
N ASP A 3 27.36 -20.78 -6.24
CA ASP A 3 26.37 -19.85 -6.83
C ASP A 3 25.01 -20.51 -7.17
N SER A 4 24.89 -21.83 -7.02
CA SER A 4 23.63 -22.57 -7.23
C SER A 4 22.69 -22.56 -6.03
N LEU A 5 23.14 -22.06 -4.87
CA LEU A 5 22.35 -22.02 -3.63
C LEU A 5 21.63 -20.68 -3.43
N TYR A 6 21.81 -19.73 -4.36
CA TYR A 6 21.22 -18.39 -4.33
C TYR A 6 20.54 -18.08 -5.65
N ASP A 7 19.35 -17.47 -5.60
CA ASP A 7 18.64 -16.96 -6.77
C ASP A 7 19.28 -15.68 -7.34
N GLU A 8 18.89 -15.26 -8.54
CA GLU A 8 19.40 -14.08 -9.28
C GLU A 8 19.20 -12.75 -8.52
N PHE A 9 18.36 -12.77 -7.48
CA PHE A 9 18.11 -11.65 -6.55
C PHE A 9 18.87 -11.76 -5.22
N GLY A 10 19.73 -12.76 -5.04
CA GLY A 10 20.57 -12.94 -3.85
C GLY A 10 19.90 -13.63 -2.66
N ASN A 11 18.72 -14.21 -2.85
CA ASN A 11 18.01 -14.97 -1.81
C ASN A 11 18.51 -16.41 -1.75
N TYR A 12 18.73 -16.97 -0.56
CA TYR A 12 19.14 -18.36 -0.39
C TYR A 12 17.99 -19.31 -0.72
N ILE A 13 18.19 -20.17 -1.70
CA ILE A 13 17.24 -21.20 -2.18
C ILE A 13 17.75 -22.63 -1.91
N GLY A 14 18.84 -22.75 -1.16
CA GLY A 14 19.44 -24.04 -0.80
C GLY A 14 18.64 -24.82 0.25
N PRO A 15 19.02 -26.08 0.51
CA PRO A 15 18.39 -26.89 1.55
C PRO A 15 18.46 -26.20 2.91
N GLU A 16 17.40 -26.38 3.72
CA GLU A 16 17.27 -25.88 5.09
C GLU A 16 18.57 -26.15 5.86
N LEU A 17 19.24 -25.08 6.28
CA LEU A 17 20.45 -25.19 7.06
C LEU A 17 20.06 -25.89 8.37
N SER A 18 20.72 -27.00 8.69
CA SER A 18 20.54 -27.65 10.00
C SER A 18 20.87 -26.62 11.08
N ASP A 19 19.90 -26.27 11.91
CA ASP A 19 20.00 -25.29 13.00
C ASP A 19 21.28 -25.49 13.83
N SER A 20 22.31 -24.72 13.49
CA SER A 20 23.46 -24.43 14.33
C SER A 20 23.84 -22.99 14.02
N GLU A 21 23.53 -22.10 14.96
CA GLU A 21 23.54 -20.63 14.91
C GLU A 21 22.23 -19.95 14.40
N ALA A 22 21.08 -20.46 14.85
CA ALA A 22 19.88 -19.64 14.96
C ALA A 22 20.06 -18.65 16.13
N SER A 23 20.22 -17.37 15.80
CA SER A 23 20.14 -16.29 16.80
C SER A 23 18.67 -16.10 17.17
N GLU A 24 18.25 -16.75 18.26
CA GLU A 24 16.94 -16.57 18.89
C GLU A 24 16.89 -15.23 19.66
N PRO A 25 15.73 -14.54 19.69
CA PRO A 25 15.51 -13.35 20.51
C PRO A 25 15.25 -13.73 21.98
N GLU A 26 16.10 -13.26 22.88
CA GLU A 26 15.97 -13.51 24.32
C GLU A 26 14.97 -12.53 24.98
N ASP A 27 13.75 -13.00 25.23
CA ASP A 27 12.83 -12.44 26.23
C ASP A 27 12.98 -13.24 27.53
N ALA A 28 13.59 -12.65 28.57
CA ALA A 28 13.70 -13.27 29.89
C ALA A 28 13.48 -12.26 31.02
N ALA A 29 12.25 -12.20 31.51
CA ALA A 29 11.92 -11.71 32.84
C ALA A 29 12.48 -12.68 33.90
N GLY A 30 13.19 -12.16 34.91
CA GLY A 30 13.79 -12.97 35.97
C GLY A 30 13.79 -12.25 37.31
N GLY A 31 12.95 -12.72 38.23
CA GLY A 31 12.82 -12.23 39.60
C GLY A 31 13.94 -12.67 40.55
N ALA A 32 13.93 -12.00 41.71
CA ALA A 32 14.90 -11.97 42.79
C ALA A 32 15.15 -13.29 43.57
N GLY A 33 16.37 -13.43 44.12
CA GLY A 33 16.67 -14.26 45.30
C GLY A 33 18.18 -14.52 45.51
N PRO A 34 18.72 -14.57 46.76
CA PRO A 34 19.96 -13.87 47.11
C PRO A 34 21.14 -14.71 47.66
N GLY A 35 22.34 -14.11 47.69
CA GLY A 35 23.46 -14.43 48.61
C GLY A 35 24.86 -14.26 47.99
N PRO A 36 25.95 -14.20 48.80
CA PRO A 36 26.24 -13.22 49.86
C PRO A 36 27.64 -12.56 49.75
N GLY A 37 27.80 -11.37 50.33
CA GLY A 37 29.04 -10.93 51.01
C GLY A 37 30.15 -10.27 50.19
N GLY A 38 30.45 -8.99 50.49
CA GLY A 38 31.66 -8.31 49.99
C GLY A 38 31.72 -6.80 50.29
N GLU A 39 31.84 -6.47 51.58
CA GLU A 39 32.57 -5.32 52.17
C GLU A 39 32.32 -3.88 51.65
N ASP A 40 31.47 -3.16 52.39
CA ASP A 40 31.39 -1.70 52.42
C ASP A 40 32.67 -1.07 53.01
N GLN A 41 33.30 -0.17 52.26
CA GLN A 41 34.32 0.74 52.79
C GLN A 41 33.82 2.18 52.65
N ALA A 42 33.35 2.71 53.79
CA ALA A 42 32.89 4.07 53.96
C ALA A 42 34.03 5.08 53.76
N GLY A 43 33.82 6.04 52.87
CA GLY A 43 34.59 7.28 52.76
C GLY A 43 33.72 8.46 53.18
N SER A 44 33.88 8.89 54.43
CA SER A 44 33.35 10.13 54.97
C SER A 44 34.38 11.24 54.85
N ASP A 45 34.04 12.36 54.21
CA ASP A 45 34.63 13.70 54.41
C ASP A 45 33.58 14.71 53.89
N ALA A 46 32.80 15.37 54.77
CA ALA A 46 33.09 16.67 55.38
C ALA A 46 33.09 17.78 54.29
N GLU A 47 32.20 18.77 54.27
CA GLU A 47 31.94 19.77 55.30
C GLU A 47 30.66 20.57 54.97
N SER A 48 29.99 21.02 56.03
CA SER A 48 28.95 22.04 56.06
C SER A 48 29.49 23.41 55.60
N ILE A 49 28.90 23.99 54.54
CA ILE A 49 28.99 25.42 54.21
C ILE A 49 27.56 25.81 53.81
N GLY A 50 26.77 26.47 54.65
CA GLY A 50 26.97 27.87 55.03
C GLY A 50 25.86 28.67 54.31
N ASP A 51 24.75 28.87 54.99
CA ASP A 51 23.68 29.80 54.62
C ASP A 51 24.27 31.22 54.60
N GLU A 52 24.74 31.65 53.43
CA GLU A 52 25.21 33.01 53.17
C GLU A 52 24.46 33.53 51.96
N ALA A 53 23.55 34.47 52.23
CA ALA A 53 22.88 35.27 51.22
C ALA A 53 23.91 35.92 50.29
N VAL A 54 23.92 35.51 49.03
CA VAL A 54 24.71 36.18 47.99
C VAL A 54 23.90 37.34 47.45
N ASP A 55 24.36 38.53 47.83
CA ASP A 55 24.00 39.86 47.36
C ASP A 55 24.27 40.07 45.86
N ASP A 56 23.51 41.01 45.33
CA ASP A 56 23.37 41.53 43.97
C ASP A 56 24.68 41.89 43.24
N GLY A 57 24.73 41.69 41.91
CA GLY A 57 25.78 42.30 41.09
C GLY A 57 26.22 41.60 39.79
N GLY A 58 25.33 41.39 38.82
CA GLY A 58 25.72 41.18 37.42
C GLY A 58 24.68 40.45 36.55
N PRO A 59 24.31 40.95 35.34
CA PRO A 59 23.43 40.22 34.44
C PRO A 59 24.24 39.20 33.65
N THR A 60 24.79 38.19 34.34
CA THR A 60 25.28 36.97 33.69
C THR A 60 24.26 35.88 33.98
N GLY A 61 23.13 35.95 33.28
CA GLY A 61 22.08 34.94 33.37
C GLY A 61 22.60 33.60 32.87
N MET A 62 23.06 32.75 33.78
CA MET A 62 23.17 31.31 33.55
C MET A 62 21.75 30.76 33.38
N SER A 63 21.20 30.93 32.18
CA SER A 63 19.93 30.33 31.80
C SER A 63 20.13 28.83 31.76
N LEU A 64 19.75 28.16 32.85
CA LEU A 64 19.72 26.70 32.95
C LEU A 64 18.75 26.17 31.89
N VAL A 65 19.26 25.37 30.95
CA VAL A 65 18.45 24.69 29.94
C VAL A 65 18.04 23.33 30.49
N LEU A 66 16.74 23.06 30.52
CA LEU A 66 16.21 21.77 30.94
C LEU A 66 16.67 20.67 29.96
N HIS A 67 16.83 19.45 30.47
CA HIS A 67 17.27 18.31 29.65
C HIS A 67 16.35 18.01 28.44
N GLU A 68 15.05 18.31 28.53
CA GLU A 68 14.08 18.17 27.45
C GLU A 68 14.24 19.24 26.36
N ASP A 69 14.70 20.44 26.73
CA ASP A 69 14.91 21.58 25.83
C ASP A 69 16.32 21.61 25.23
N LYS A 70 17.15 20.63 25.55
CA LYS A 70 18.53 20.57 25.09
C LYS A 70 18.58 20.24 23.60
N LYS A 71 18.72 21.28 22.77
CA LYS A 71 18.95 21.15 21.33
C LYS A 71 20.36 20.63 21.08
N TYR A 72 20.47 19.39 20.62
CA TYR A 72 21.75 18.76 20.29
C TYR A 72 22.26 19.11 18.89
N TYR A 73 21.35 19.47 17.98
CA TYR A 73 21.67 19.71 16.57
C TYR A 73 21.17 21.09 16.11
N PRO A 74 21.93 21.79 15.25
CA PRO A 74 21.51 23.05 14.64
C PRO A 74 20.30 22.86 13.73
N SER A 75 19.57 23.93 13.48
CA SER A 75 18.38 23.85 12.61
C SER A 75 18.77 23.67 11.14
N ALA A 76 17.86 23.13 10.32
CA ALA A 76 18.13 22.86 8.90
C ALA A 76 18.45 24.15 8.10
N GLU A 77 17.81 25.28 8.44
CA GLU A 77 18.07 26.59 7.82
C GLU A 77 19.49 27.10 8.13
N GLU A 78 20.03 26.83 9.32
CA GLU A 78 21.38 27.23 9.70
C GLU A 78 22.46 26.44 8.94
N VAL A 79 22.16 25.19 8.57
CA VAL A 79 23.11 24.32 7.86
C VAL A 79 23.13 24.62 6.36
N TYR A 80 21.95 24.76 5.73
CA TYR A 80 21.85 24.89 4.26
C TYR A 80 21.70 26.34 3.78
N GLY A 81 21.22 27.26 4.64
CA GLY A 81 21.02 28.67 4.32
C GLY A 81 19.66 28.99 3.71
N ARG A 82 19.41 30.28 3.48
CA ARG A 82 18.09 30.80 3.05
C ARG A 82 17.72 30.56 1.60
N ASP A 83 18.70 30.21 0.77
CA ASP A 83 18.48 29.97 -0.67
C ASP A 83 17.98 28.54 -0.95
N THR A 84 17.91 27.68 0.07
CA THR A 84 17.47 26.28 -0.03
C THR A 84 16.18 26.05 0.75
N GLU A 85 15.20 25.42 0.12
CA GLU A 85 13.96 25.01 0.78
C GLU A 85 14.14 23.64 1.45
N THR A 86 14.06 23.61 2.77
CA THR A 86 14.11 22.37 3.55
C THR A 86 12.69 21.94 3.91
N LEU A 87 12.22 20.86 3.28
CA LEU A 87 10.91 20.24 3.55
C LEU A 87 11.10 18.99 4.40
N VAL A 88 10.32 18.87 5.48
CA VAL A 88 10.24 17.66 6.30
C VAL A 88 8.88 17.01 6.05
N GLN A 89 8.87 15.80 5.50
CA GLN A 89 7.66 15.01 5.25
C GLN A 89 7.74 13.73 6.07
N GLU A 90 6.90 13.64 7.10
CA GLU A 90 6.84 12.49 8.02
C GLU A 90 5.90 11.38 7.51
N GLU A 91 4.88 11.77 6.75
CA GLU A 91 3.87 10.86 6.20
C GLU A 91 3.80 10.94 4.67
N ASP A 92 3.38 9.82 4.07
CA ASP A 92 3.22 9.72 2.62
C ASP A 92 2.04 10.56 2.12
N ALA A 93 2.22 11.21 0.97
CA ALA A 93 1.18 12.01 0.33
C ALA A 93 0.09 11.16 -0.36
N GLN A 94 0.35 9.87 -0.63
CA GLN A 94 -0.55 8.98 -1.34
C GLN A 94 -0.68 7.64 -0.59
N PRO A 95 -1.90 7.16 -0.30
CA PRO A 95 -2.09 5.87 0.36
C PRO A 95 -1.71 4.70 -0.55
N LEU A 96 -1.30 3.59 0.05
CA LEU A 96 -0.88 2.36 -0.66
C LEU A 96 -1.97 1.76 -1.58
N GLU A 97 -3.25 2.07 -1.34
CA GLU A 97 -4.36 1.60 -2.18
C GLU A 97 -4.37 2.24 -3.58
N VAL A 98 -3.82 3.46 -3.71
CA VAL A 98 -3.80 4.17 -4.99
C VAL A 98 -2.48 3.83 -5.68
N PRO A 99 -2.51 3.25 -6.89
CA PRO A 99 -1.28 2.96 -7.62
C PRO A 99 -0.60 4.25 -8.08
N ILE A 100 0.74 4.23 -8.14
CA ILE A 100 1.54 5.37 -8.65
C ILE A 100 1.21 5.63 -10.13
N VAL A 101 1.07 4.56 -10.92
CA VAL A 101 0.61 4.65 -12.32
C VAL A 101 -0.79 4.03 -12.41
N ALA A 102 -1.79 4.89 -12.59
CA ALA A 102 -3.17 4.44 -12.70
C ALA A 102 -3.39 3.61 -13.99
N PRO A 103 -3.97 2.41 -13.89
CA PRO A 103 -4.32 1.62 -15.07
C PRO A 103 -5.47 2.27 -15.83
N VAL A 104 -5.56 1.99 -17.13
CA VAL A 104 -6.67 2.46 -17.96
C VAL A 104 -7.95 1.74 -17.55
N LYS A 105 -8.89 2.48 -16.95
CA LYS A 105 -10.22 1.96 -16.57
C LYS A 105 -11.18 2.15 -17.74
N VAL A 106 -11.71 1.06 -18.28
CA VAL A 106 -12.77 1.08 -19.30
C VAL A 106 -14.08 0.68 -18.64
N SER A 107 -15.02 1.61 -18.52
CA SER A 107 -16.33 1.36 -17.91
C SER A 107 -17.30 0.76 -18.93
N HIS A 108 -17.54 -0.55 -18.84
CA HIS A 108 -18.61 -1.22 -19.57
C HIS A 108 -19.79 -1.44 -18.62
N ILE A 109 -20.85 -0.65 -18.79
CA ILE A 109 -22.11 -0.80 -18.02
C ILE A 109 -23.03 -1.81 -18.70
N GLU A 110 -22.92 -1.91 -20.01
CA GLU A 110 -23.65 -2.86 -20.85
C GLU A 110 -22.65 -3.72 -21.61
N VAL A 111 -23.06 -4.94 -21.95
CA VAL A 111 -22.32 -5.80 -22.88
C VAL A 111 -22.48 -5.20 -24.28
N SER A 112 -21.71 -4.16 -24.57
CA SER A 112 -21.55 -3.64 -25.93
C SER A 112 -20.36 -4.35 -26.54
N THR A 113 -20.61 -5.11 -27.59
CA THR A 113 -19.61 -5.97 -28.20
C THR A 113 -19.18 -5.41 -29.55
N PRO A 114 -18.17 -4.53 -29.58
CA PRO A 114 -17.52 -4.19 -30.83
C PRO A 114 -16.80 -5.40 -31.45
N HIS A 115 -16.46 -6.41 -30.63
CA HIS A 115 -15.70 -7.60 -31.05
C HIS A 115 -16.55 -8.88 -31.30
N ILE A 116 -17.72 -9.08 -30.67
CA ILE A 116 -18.56 -10.27 -30.97
C ILE A 116 -19.10 -10.23 -32.40
N ALA A 117 -19.27 -9.03 -32.98
CA ALA A 117 -19.61 -8.87 -34.39
C ALA A 117 -18.57 -9.50 -35.36
N LEU A 118 -17.36 -9.82 -34.89
CA LEU A 118 -16.33 -10.52 -35.68
C LEU A 118 -16.38 -12.04 -35.52
N GLU A 119 -16.95 -12.55 -34.41
CA GLU A 119 -17.01 -13.99 -34.10
C GLU A 119 -18.34 -14.61 -34.54
N GLU A 120 -19.44 -13.87 -34.42
CA GLU A 120 -20.76 -14.30 -34.87
C GLU A 120 -21.01 -13.84 -36.31
N THR A 121 -20.74 -14.71 -37.27
CA THR A 121 -21.09 -14.42 -38.66
C THR A 121 -22.57 -14.75 -38.91
N PRO A 122 -23.40 -13.76 -39.28
CA PRO A 122 -24.77 -14.06 -39.66
C PRO A 122 -24.77 -14.92 -40.92
N LEU A 123 -25.70 -15.88 -41.00
CA LEU A 123 -25.93 -16.69 -42.20
C LEU A 123 -26.41 -15.85 -43.40
N TYR A 124 -26.83 -14.62 -43.15
CA TYR A 124 -27.30 -13.68 -44.16
C TYR A 124 -26.28 -12.55 -44.38
N THR A 125 -26.23 -12.02 -45.60
CA THR A 125 -25.39 -10.87 -45.92
C THR A 125 -26.02 -9.57 -45.44
N PRO A 126 -25.26 -8.60 -44.87
CA PRO A 126 -25.80 -7.30 -44.47
C PRO A 126 -26.51 -6.54 -45.60
N ALA A 127 -26.06 -6.69 -46.84
CA ALA A 127 -26.71 -6.10 -48.02
C ALA A 127 -28.14 -6.65 -48.24
N TYR A 128 -28.35 -7.95 -48.00
CA TYR A 128 -29.66 -8.59 -48.10
C TYR A 128 -30.62 -8.03 -47.03
N LEU A 129 -30.19 -7.92 -45.77
CA LEU A 129 -31.01 -7.33 -44.71
C LEU A 129 -31.41 -5.87 -45.03
N ARG A 130 -30.48 -5.06 -45.55
CA ARG A 130 -30.79 -3.69 -45.99
C ARG A 130 -31.84 -3.65 -47.10
N SER A 131 -31.77 -4.56 -48.08
CA SER A 131 -32.77 -4.65 -49.14
C SER A 131 -34.16 -5.05 -48.61
N LEU A 132 -34.21 -5.95 -47.62
CA LEU A 132 -35.47 -6.36 -46.98
C LEU A 132 -36.12 -5.20 -46.22
N HIS A 133 -35.32 -4.40 -45.51
CA HIS A 133 -35.79 -3.22 -44.79
C HIS A 133 -36.36 -2.12 -45.70
N ALA A 134 -35.96 -2.06 -46.97
CA ALA A 134 -36.50 -1.10 -47.93
C ALA A 134 -37.93 -1.43 -48.37
N SER A 135 -38.35 -2.69 -48.23
CA SER A 135 -39.70 -3.17 -48.56
C SER A 135 -40.58 -3.30 -47.30
N PRO A 136 -41.52 -2.39 -47.04
CA PRO A 136 -42.33 -2.41 -45.81
C PRO A 136 -43.25 -3.62 -45.70
N GLU A 137 -43.60 -4.28 -46.82
CA GLU A 137 -44.42 -5.50 -46.82
C GLU A 137 -43.67 -6.72 -46.25
N LEU A 138 -42.33 -6.72 -46.33
CA LEU A 138 -41.48 -7.82 -45.85
C LEU A 138 -40.91 -7.57 -44.45
N ALA A 139 -40.92 -6.32 -43.97
CA ALA A 139 -40.48 -5.95 -42.64
C ALA A 139 -41.65 -6.02 -41.63
N ARG A 140 -41.43 -6.64 -40.47
CA ARG A 140 -42.41 -6.71 -39.38
C ARG A 140 -41.78 -6.30 -38.07
N CYS A 141 -42.47 -5.45 -37.31
CA CYS A 141 -42.11 -5.11 -35.94
C CYS A 141 -42.92 -5.99 -34.98
N VAL A 142 -42.25 -6.84 -34.21
CA VAL A 142 -42.87 -7.78 -33.28
C VAL A 142 -42.41 -7.47 -31.86
N LEU A 143 -43.34 -7.37 -30.91
CA LEU A 143 -43.06 -7.18 -29.49
C LEU A 143 -43.29 -8.50 -28.74
N VAL A 144 -42.26 -8.97 -28.03
CA VAL A 144 -42.33 -10.18 -27.20
C VAL A 144 -42.62 -9.78 -25.75
N ALA A 145 -43.89 -9.90 -25.34
CA ALA A 145 -44.34 -9.62 -23.97
C ALA A 145 -44.83 -10.89 -23.25
N GLY A 146 -44.84 -10.83 -21.93
CA GLY A 146 -45.19 -11.96 -21.07
C GLY A 146 -44.69 -11.76 -19.64
N HIS A 147 -45.13 -12.62 -18.73
CA HIS A 147 -44.81 -12.52 -17.31
C HIS A 147 -43.33 -12.83 -17.00
N LEU A 148 -42.90 -12.55 -15.75
CA LEU A 148 -41.53 -12.74 -15.30
C LEU A 148 -41.06 -14.20 -15.54
N HIS A 149 -39.84 -14.37 -16.04
CA HIS A 149 -39.24 -15.67 -16.36
C HIS A 149 -40.01 -16.59 -17.34
N HIS A 150 -40.94 -16.07 -18.15
CA HIS A 150 -41.61 -16.85 -19.21
C HIS A 150 -40.73 -17.10 -20.47
N GLY A 151 -39.41 -17.05 -20.35
CA GLY A 151 -38.49 -17.39 -21.46
C GLY A 151 -38.47 -16.41 -22.64
N LYS A 152 -38.92 -15.16 -22.46
CA LYS A 152 -38.92 -14.13 -23.53
C LYS A 152 -37.53 -13.90 -24.11
N THR A 153 -36.52 -13.76 -23.25
CA THR A 153 -35.12 -13.60 -23.65
C THR A 153 -34.61 -14.88 -24.33
N SER A 154 -34.87 -16.05 -23.74
CA SER A 154 -34.46 -17.34 -24.30
C SER A 154 -35.06 -17.63 -25.68
N LEU A 155 -36.27 -17.13 -25.97
CA LEU A 155 -36.85 -17.17 -27.30
C LEU A 155 -36.02 -16.36 -28.30
N VAL A 156 -35.59 -15.15 -27.91
CA VAL A 156 -34.72 -14.31 -28.74
C VAL A 156 -33.34 -14.96 -28.90
N ASP A 157 -32.77 -15.52 -27.84
CA ASP A 157 -31.50 -16.25 -27.88
C ASP A 157 -31.53 -17.41 -28.88
N LEU A 158 -32.65 -18.15 -28.94
CA LEU A 158 -32.85 -19.23 -29.90
C LEU A 158 -32.88 -18.72 -31.35
N LEU A 159 -33.55 -17.60 -31.61
CA LEU A 159 -33.58 -16.98 -32.94
C LEU A 159 -32.18 -16.49 -33.36
N VAL A 160 -31.43 -15.88 -32.44
CA VAL A 160 -30.05 -15.46 -32.69
C VAL A 160 -29.17 -16.66 -32.99
N ARG A 161 -29.26 -17.73 -32.19
CA ARG A 161 -28.50 -18.98 -32.39
C ARG A 161 -28.76 -19.64 -33.74
N HIS A 162 -29.97 -19.56 -34.28
CA HIS A 162 -30.26 -20.12 -35.61
C HIS A 162 -29.82 -19.21 -36.76
N THR A 163 -29.60 -17.92 -36.51
CA THR A 163 -29.27 -16.93 -37.55
C THR A 163 -27.78 -16.59 -37.59
N HIS A 164 -27.05 -16.82 -36.51
CA HIS A 164 -25.61 -16.59 -36.39
C HIS A 164 -24.90 -17.92 -36.21
N ALA A 165 -23.87 -18.17 -37.01
CA ALA A 165 -23.00 -19.32 -36.79
C ALA A 165 -22.11 -19.01 -35.58
N LEU A 166 -22.18 -19.86 -34.56
CA LEU A 166 -21.19 -19.87 -33.50
C LEU A 166 -19.89 -20.50 -34.05
N PRO A 167 -18.72 -19.99 -33.67
CA PRO A 167 -17.44 -20.64 -33.98
C PRO A 167 -17.35 -22.07 -33.41
#